data_AF-A0A1M5AS60-F1
#
_entry.id   AF-A0A1M5AS60-F1
#
_cell.length_a   1.000
_cell.length_b   1.000
_cell.length_c   1.000
_cell.angle_alpha   90.00
_cell.angle_beta   90.00
_cell.angle_gamma   90.00
#
_symmetry.space_group_name_H-M   'P 1'
#
loop_
_entity.id
_entity.type
_entity.pdbx_description
1 polymer ?
#
loop_
_entity_poly.entity_id
_entity_poly.type
_entity_poly.pdbx_seq_one_letter_code
_entity_poly.pdbx_strand_id
1 'polypeptide(L)'
;MMSRLKDPDAFWRAPERLYPEPKLEELASSLVRLGPVHWKERMFFGGARDPHVERITGTFPAGGARSRGTHPIFVLSTDPGAVRVCPCSTKRWNARRCIREGCVLEITGRTMEKTSYLVEECAFLLPRDPAFWVSLRFWGRVPESCLEQVESP
;
A
#
# COMPACT_ATOMS: atom_id res chain seq x y z
N MET A 1 46.38 31.57 23.26
CA MET A 1 45.82 30.25 23.58
C MET A 1 44.46 30.17 22.89
N MET A 2 44.41 29.63 21.67
CA MET A 2 43.15 29.48 20.92
C MET A 2 42.38 28.30 21.50
N SER A 3 41.09 28.48 21.82
CA SER A 3 40.16 27.35 21.89
C SER A 3 38.87 27.73 21.21
N ARG A 4 38.52 26.88 20.24
CA ARG A 4 37.44 27.03 19.26
C ARG A 4 36.10 26.94 19.98
N LEU A 5 35.27 27.98 19.88
CA LEU A 5 33.83 27.81 20.02
C LEU A 5 33.37 26.97 18.83
N LYS A 6 32.94 25.74 19.10
CA LYS A 6 32.36 24.84 18.11
C LYS A 6 31.05 25.46 17.63
N ASP A 7 30.95 25.67 16.33
CA ASP A 7 29.76 26.11 15.62
C ASP A 7 28.55 25.24 16.02
N PRO A 8 27.56 25.79 16.75
CA PRO A 8 26.37 25.05 17.19
C PRO A 8 25.42 24.70 16.04
N ASP A 9 25.58 25.35 14.87
CA ASP A 9 24.77 25.09 13.68
C ASP A 9 25.32 23.96 12.80
N ALA A 10 26.50 23.42 13.13
CA ALA A 10 27.06 22.26 12.45
C ALA A 10 26.16 21.01 12.57
N PHE A 11 25.34 20.93 13.62
CA PHE A 11 24.38 19.83 13.82
C PHE A 11 23.23 19.87 12.80
N TRP A 12 22.81 21.07 12.36
CA TRP A 12 21.71 21.23 11.40
C TRP A 12 22.15 21.15 9.93
N ARG A 13 23.46 21.09 9.66
CA ARG A 13 24.04 20.87 8.32
C ARG A 13 24.27 19.38 8.02
N ALA A 14 23.43 18.49 8.55
CA ALA A 14 23.53 17.07 8.22
C ALA A 14 23.38 16.91 6.68
N PRO A 15 24.34 16.27 6.00
CA PRO A 15 24.23 16.05 4.57
C PRO A 15 22.97 15.23 4.28
N GLU A 16 22.27 15.67 3.25
CA GLU A 16 21.14 15.00 2.65
C GLU A 16 21.54 13.53 2.39
N ARG A 17 20.96 12.60 3.17
CA ARG A 17 21.12 11.13 3.11
C ARG A 17 22.41 10.53 3.71
N LEU A 18 22.52 10.53 5.05
CA LEU A 18 23.55 9.75 5.78
C LEU A 18 23.14 8.33 6.18
N TYR A 19 21.87 7.96 5.99
CA TYR A 19 21.40 6.62 6.34
C TYR A 19 21.01 5.88 5.06
N PRO A 20 21.53 4.65 4.84
CA PRO A 20 20.98 3.80 3.79
C PRO A 20 19.47 3.65 4.05
N GLU A 21 18.67 3.75 2.99
CA GLU A 21 17.25 3.40 3.07
C GLU A 21 17.15 2.03 3.75
N PRO A 22 16.40 1.89 4.86
CA PRO A 22 16.31 0.62 5.56
C PRO A 22 15.79 -0.42 4.57
N LYS A 23 16.52 -1.52 4.43
CA LYS A 23 16.06 -2.65 3.62
C LYS A 23 14.78 -3.17 4.28
N LEU A 24 13.65 -3.05 3.59
CA LEU A 24 12.34 -3.45 4.13
C LEU A 24 12.34 -4.91 4.59
N GLU A 25 13.18 -5.73 3.96
CA GLU A 25 13.42 -7.13 4.27
C GLU A 25 13.97 -7.34 5.69
N GLU A 26 14.75 -6.39 6.22
CA GLU A 26 15.32 -6.45 7.57
C GLU A 26 14.30 -6.07 8.66
N LEU A 27 13.24 -5.35 8.30
CA LEU A 27 12.17 -4.89 9.20
C LEU A 27 10.86 -5.66 9.02
N ALA A 28 10.85 -6.66 8.15
CA ALA A 28 9.64 -7.13 7.51
C ALA A 28 8.58 -7.73 8.44
N SER A 29 8.99 -8.40 9.52
CA SER A 29 8.07 -9.03 10.48
C SER A 29 7.40 -8.02 11.43
N SER A 30 8.01 -6.84 11.64
CA SER A 30 7.52 -5.79 12.54
C SER A 30 6.91 -4.59 11.80
N LEU A 31 7.09 -4.52 10.47
CA LEU A 31 6.57 -3.43 9.64
C LEU A 31 5.04 -3.52 9.51
N VAL A 32 4.33 -2.78 10.36
CA VAL A 32 2.86 -2.71 10.31
C VAL A 32 2.38 -1.59 9.38
N ARG A 33 3.14 -0.51 9.24
CA ARG A 33 2.77 0.69 8.47
C ARG A 33 3.92 1.10 7.57
N LEU A 34 3.59 1.59 6.38
CA LEU A 34 4.56 2.06 5.40
C LEU A 34 4.05 3.35 4.78
N GLY A 35 4.87 4.40 4.80
CA GLY A 35 4.51 5.69 4.19
C GLY A 35 4.53 5.60 2.65
N PRO A 36 3.72 6.41 1.93
CA PRO A 36 3.61 6.34 0.46
C PRO A 36 4.93 6.44 -0.31
N VAL A 37 5.94 7.11 0.24
CA VAL A 37 7.27 7.26 -0.38
C VAL A 37 7.99 5.93 -0.59
N HIS A 38 7.66 4.90 0.20
CA HIS A 38 8.26 3.57 0.08
C HIS A 38 7.36 2.58 -0.67
N TRP A 39 6.19 3.01 -1.13
CA TRP A 39 5.27 2.12 -1.82
C TRP A 39 5.84 1.75 -3.19
N LYS A 40 5.67 0.48 -3.55
CA LYS A 40 6.12 -0.09 -4.83
C LYS A 40 4.96 -0.86 -5.46
N GLU A 41 5.05 -1.07 -6.76
CA GLU A 41 4.10 -1.93 -7.47
C GLU A 41 3.95 -3.30 -6.80
N ARG A 42 2.71 -3.79 -6.81
CA ARG A 42 2.27 -5.04 -6.20
C ARG A 42 2.28 -5.06 -4.67
N MET A 43 2.58 -3.95 -4.00
CA MET A 43 2.36 -3.88 -2.56
C MET A 43 0.87 -4.00 -2.23
N PHE A 44 0.59 -4.76 -1.17
CA PHE A 44 -0.74 -5.05 -0.70
C PHE A 44 -0.92 -4.51 0.72
N PHE A 45 -2.04 -3.83 0.93
CA PHE A 45 -2.36 -3.16 2.18
C PHE A 45 -3.76 -3.54 2.63
N GLY A 46 -3.95 -3.79 3.92
CA GLY A 46 -5.27 -4.00 4.51
C GLY A 46 -5.79 -2.76 5.23
N GLY A 47 -7.11 -2.62 5.34
CA GLY A 47 -7.73 -1.68 6.28
C GLY A 47 -8.24 -0.35 5.70
N ALA A 48 -8.37 -0.20 4.38
CA ALA A 48 -8.99 1.00 3.81
C ALA A 48 -10.47 1.04 4.16
N ARG A 49 -10.91 2.11 4.80
CA ARG A 49 -12.30 2.24 5.25
C ARG A 49 -13.25 2.46 4.08
N ASP A 50 -14.36 1.74 4.08
CA ASP A 50 -15.37 1.80 3.00
C ASP A 50 -15.83 3.23 2.69
N PRO A 51 -16.18 4.09 3.69
CA PRO A 51 -16.61 5.46 3.38
C PRO A 51 -15.52 6.33 2.72
N HIS A 52 -14.24 6.00 2.91
CA HIS A 52 -13.16 6.71 2.22
C HIS A 52 -13.03 6.23 0.78
N VAL A 53 -13.07 4.92 0.56
CA VAL A 53 -12.99 4.34 -0.79
C VAL A 53 -14.21 4.72 -1.61
N GLU A 54 -15.41 4.70 -1.03
CA GLU A 54 -16.67 5.11 -1.66
C GLU A 54 -16.62 6.57 -2.10
N ARG A 55 -16.12 7.47 -1.24
CA ARG A 55 -15.98 8.89 -1.57
C ARG A 55 -15.05 9.12 -2.77
N ILE A 56 -14.01 8.30 -2.92
CA ILE A 56 -13.01 8.46 -3.98
C ILE A 56 -13.47 7.81 -5.28
N THR A 57 -14.05 6.61 -5.20
CA THR A 57 -14.42 5.80 -6.37
C THR A 57 -15.84 6.06 -6.85
N GLY A 58 -16.73 6.56 -5.98
CA GLY A 58 -18.15 6.78 -6.24
C GLY A 58 -19.01 5.51 -6.32
N THR A 59 -18.40 4.36 -6.60
CA THR A 59 -19.09 3.10 -6.93
C THR A 59 -18.69 1.93 -6.04
N PHE A 60 -17.51 1.98 -5.40
CA PHE A 60 -16.99 0.90 -4.56
C PHE A 60 -16.81 1.34 -3.10
N PRO A 61 -17.28 0.56 -2.11
CA PRO A 61 -17.95 -0.73 -2.26
C PRO A 61 -19.46 -0.58 -2.50
N ALA A 62 -20.06 -1.56 -3.18
CA ALA A 62 -21.48 -1.58 -3.57
C ALA A 62 -22.43 -1.72 -2.37
N GLY A 63 -21.91 -2.05 -1.19
CA GLY A 63 -22.68 -1.97 0.05
C GLY A 63 -22.73 -0.51 0.49
N GLY A 64 -23.64 0.27 -0.10
CA GLY A 64 -23.63 1.74 0.02
C GLY A 64 -23.55 2.27 1.45
N ALA A 65 -23.03 3.50 1.61
CA ALA A 65 -22.91 4.43 2.76
C ALA A 65 -22.95 3.96 4.24
N ARG A 66 -23.66 2.88 4.59
CA ARG A 66 -23.74 2.28 5.93
C ARG A 66 -22.77 1.11 6.14
N SER A 67 -22.06 0.66 5.11
CA SER A 67 -20.99 -0.33 5.29
C SER A 67 -19.85 0.28 6.13
N ARG A 68 -19.62 -0.28 7.33
CA ARG A 68 -18.48 0.06 8.19
C ARG A 68 -17.29 -0.88 7.96
N GLY A 69 -17.26 -1.53 6.80
CA GLY A 69 -16.20 -2.46 6.43
C GLY A 69 -14.86 -1.78 6.18
N THR A 70 -13.89 -2.64 5.91
CA THR A 70 -12.64 -2.22 5.31
C THR A 70 -12.31 -3.12 4.14
N HIS A 71 -11.71 -2.56 3.10
CA HIS A 71 -11.21 -3.30 1.96
C HIS A 71 -9.68 -3.20 1.88
N PRO A 72 -9.01 -4.22 1.32
CA PRO A 72 -7.60 -4.09 0.99
C PRO A 72 -7.38 -3.15 -0.19
N ILE A 73 -6.16 -2.64 -0.31
CA ILE A 73 -5.67 -1.80 -1.40
C ILE A 73 -4.45 -2.47 -2.01
N PHE A 74 -4.40 -2.48 -3.34
CA PHE A 74 -3.28 -2.99 -4.12
C PHE A 74 -2.65 -1.86 -4.93
N VAL A 75 -1.32 -1.79 -4.95
CA VAL A 75 -0.57 -0.81 -5.74
C VAL A 75 -0.41 -1.31 -7.17
N LEU A 76 -1.04 -0.61 -8.10
CA LEU A 76 -1.00 -0.93 -9.53
C LEU A 76 0.28 -0.43 -10.19
N SER A 77 0.61 0.85 -9.99
CA SER A 77 1.78 1.50 -10.55
C SER A 77 2.33 2.57 -9.62
N THR A 78 3.62 2.88 -9.77
CA THR A 78 4.28 3.99 -9.08
C THR A 78 5.00 4.85 -10.10
N ASP A 79 4.47 6.04 -10.33
CA ASP A 79 5.04 7.06 -11.20
C ASP A 79 5.68 8.18 -10.34
N PRO A 80 6.61 9.00 -10.87
CA PRO A 80 7.19 10.11 -10.13
C PRO A 80 6.10 11.05 -9.56
N GLY A 81 5.93 11.03 -8.23
CA GLY A 81 4.95 11.86 -7.52
C GLY A 81 3.50 11.34 -7.55
N ALA A 82 3.23 10.15 -8.10
CA ALA A 82 1.89 9.58 -8.16
C ALA A 82 1.92 8.06 -7.92
N VAL A 83 1.07 7.60 -7.00
CA VAL A 83 0.87 6.15 -6.76
C VAL A 83 -0.55 5.80 -7.18
N ARG A 84 -0.68 4.89 -8.14
CA ARG A 84 -1.99 4.41 -8.60
C ARG A 84 -2.33 3.12 -7.87
N VAL A 85 -3.52 3.05 -7.32
CA VAL A 85 -3.99 1.92 -6.53
C VAL A 85 -5.38 1.48 -6.96
N CYS A 86 -5.78 0.27 -6.61
CA CYS A 86 -7.18 -0.15 -6.67
C CYS A 86 -7.61 -0.80 -5.36
N PRO A 87 -8.91 -0.73 -5.01
CA PRO A 87 -9.44 -1.55 -3.95
C PRO A 87 -9.49 -3.01 -4.38
N CYS A 88 -9.44 -3.89 -3.40
CA CYS A 88 -9.58 -5.32 -3.60
C CYS A 88 -10.84 -5.84 -2.90
N SER A 89 -11.38 -6.94 -3.41
CA SER A 89 -12.57 -7.56 -2.83
C SER A 89 -12.43 -9.08 -2.83
N THR A 90 -13.13 -9.75 -1.91
CA THR A 90 -13.32 -11.21 -2.00
C THR A 90 -14.44 -11.58 -2.97
N LYS A 91 -15.24 -10.59 -3.41
CA LYS A 91 -16.25 -10.74 -4.47
C LYS A 91 -15.66 -10.35 -5.82
N ARG A 92 -16.17 -10.94 -6.89
CA ARG A 92 -15.53 -10.90 -8.21
C ARG A 92 -15.67 -9.59 -9.00
N TRP A 93 -16.50 -8.61 -8.65
CA TRP A 93 -16.48 -7.20 -9.14
C TRP A 93 -15.98 -6.93 -10.58
N ASN A 94 -16.39 -7.75 -11.57
CA ASN A 94 -15.86 -7.72 -12.94
C ASN A 94 -14.31 -7.70 -13.05
N ALA A 95 -13.61 -8.09 -11.99
CA ALA A 95 -12.17 -8.06 -11.90
C ALA A 95 -11.56 -9.03 -12.90
N ARG A 96 -10.60 -8.52 -13.66
CA ARG A 96 -9.82 -9.30 -14.63
C ARG A 96 -8.62 -9.99 -14.02
N ARG A 97 -8.19 -9.55 -12.83
CA ARG A 97 -7.07 -10.12 -12.11
C ARG A 97 -7.42 -10.39 -10.66
N CYS A 98 -6.77 -11.39 -10.07
CA CYS A 98 -6.84 -11.64 -8.64
C CYS A 98 -5.48 -12.05 -8.08
N ILE A 99 -5.38 -11.98 -6.75
CA ILE A 99 -4.32 -12.59 -5.96
C ILE A 99 -4.91 -13.90 -5.43
N ARG A 100 -4.30 -15.03 -5.79
CA ARG A 100 -4.78 -16.36 -5.37
C ARG A 100 -4.67 -16.56 -3.86
N GLU A 101 -5.62 -17.31 -3.30
CA GLU A 101 -5.54 -17.85 -1.94
C GLU A 101 -4.25 -18.68 -1.74
N GLY A 102 -3.69 -18.64 -0.54
CA GLY A 102 -2.44 -19.33 -0.22
C GLY A 102 -1.19 -18.64 -0.75
N CYS A 103 -1.30 -17.50 -1.43
CA CYS A 103 -0.14 -16.73 -1.85
C CYS A 103 0.68 -16.25 -0.66
N VAL A 104 1.98 -16.57 -0.65
CA VAL A 104 2.94 -16.06 0.34
C VAL A 104 3.51 -14.73 -0.16
N LEU A 105 3.25 -13.66 0.59
CA LEU A 105 3.67 -12.32 0.24
C LEU A 105 5.18 -12.13 0.49
N GLU A 106 5.86 -11.51 -0.47
CA GLU A 106 7.24 -11.06 -0.34
C GLU A 106 7.36 -10.05 0.81
N ILE A 107 8.59 -9.89 1.31
CA ILE A 107 8.96 -9.06 2.45
C ILE A 107 8.45 -9.69 3.75
N THR A 108 7.13 -9.72 3.99
CA THR A 108 6.56 -10.10 5.29
C THR A 108 6.41 -11.61 5.51
N GLY A 109 6.39 -12.42 4.44
CA GLY A 109 6.13 -13.87 4.51
C GLY A 109 4.69 -14.23 4.89
N ARG A 110 3.76 -13.26 4.91
CA ARG A 110 2.35 -13.53 5.25
C ARG A 110 1.64 -14.28 4.14
N THR A 111 0.72 -15.17 4.52
CA THR A 111 -0.09 -15.93 3.57
C THR A 111 -1.46 -15.29 3.38
N MET A 112 -1.89 -15.14 2.12
CA MET A 112 -3.23 -14.72 1.77
C MET A 112 -4.25 -15.79 2.16
N GLU A 113 -5.15 -15.47 3.09
CA GLU A 113 -6.18 -16.42 3.58
C GLU A 113 -7.31 -16.69 2.58
N LYS A 114 -7.53 -15.77 1.63
CA LYS A 114 -8.59 -15.84 0.63
C LYS A 114 -8.13 -15.21 -0.67
N THR A 115 -8.73 -15.63 -1.78
CA THR A 115 -8.55 -14.95 -3.07
C THR A 115 -9.02 -13.50 -2.98
N SER A 116 -8.20 -12.58 -3.48
CA SER A 116 -8.49 -11.15 -3.50
C SER A 116 -8.52 -10.64 -4.93
N TYR A 117 -9.72 -10.30 -5.41
CA TYR A 117 -9.95 -9.76 -6.74
C TYR A 117 -9.54 -8.28 -6.79
N LEU A 118 -8.78 -7.91 -7.83
CA LEU A 118 -8.32 -6.55 -8.06
C LEU A 118 -9.41 -5.77 -8.83
N VAL A 119 -10.07 -4.83 -8.16
CA VAL A 119 -11.17 -4.05 -8.76
C VAL A 119 -10.60 -2.85 -9.51
N GLU A 120 -9.88 -3.14 -10.59
CA GLU A 120 -9.09 -2.14 -11.35
C GLU A 120 -9.95 -1.07 -12.04
N GLU A 121 -11.21 -1.36 -12.32
CA GLU A 121 -12.18 -0.36 -12.79
C GLU A 121 -12.41 0.76 -11.76
N CYS A 122 -12.17 0.48 -10.49
CA CYS A 122 -12.24 1.42 -9.38
C CYS A 122 -10.84 1.94 -8.98
N ALA A 123 -9.87 1.91 -9.89
CA ALA A 123 -8.53 2.42 -9.61
C ALA A 123 -8.53 3.95 -9.44
N PHE A 124 -7.70 4.45 -8.53
CA PHE A 124 -7.56 5.87 -8.24
C PHE A 124 -6.11 6.23 -7.89
N LEU A 125 -5.80 7.53 -7.95
CA LEU A 125 -4.53 8.06 -7.44
C LEU A 125 -4.59 8.17 -5.93
N LEU A 126 -3.57 7.66 -5.25
CA LEU A 126 -3.48 7.70 -3.79
C LEU A 126 -3.66 9.15 -3.28
N PRO A 127 -4.64 9.40 -2.40
CA PRO A 127 -4.85 10.73 -1.86
C PRO A 127 -3.62 11.24 -1.11
N ARG A 128 -3.33 12.54 -1.27
CA ARG A 128 -2.28 13.22 -0.49
C ARG A 128 -2.64 13.32 1.00
N ASP A 129 -3.93 13.25 1.33
CA ASP A 129 -4.42 13.28 2.71
C ASP A 129 -3.92 12.06 3.51
N PRO A 130 -3.13 12.28 4.57
CA PRO A 130 -2.68 11.21 5.48
C PRO A 130 -3.80 10.40 6.11
N ALA A 131 -4.98 10.97 6.31
CA ALA A 131 -6.11 10.28 6.92
C ALA A 131 -6.51 9.01 6.14
N PHE A 132 -6.19 8.94 4.83
CA PHE A 132 -6.38 7.74 4.04
C PHE A 132 -5.36 6.65 4.39
N TRP A 133 -4.07 6.92 4.18
CA TRP A 133 -3.04 5.89 4.19
C TRP A 133 -2.49 5.54 5.58
N VAL A 134 -2.62 6.43 6.58
CA VAL A 134 -2.17 6.15 7.97
C VAL A 134 -2.95 4.97 8.59
N SER A 135 -4.17 4.73 8.12
CA SER A 135 -5.02 3.61 8.56
C SER A 135 -4.62 2.26 7.94
N LEU A 136 -3.83 2.28 6.87
CA LEU A 136 -3.47 1.09 6.11
C LEU A 136 -2.37 0.30 6.81
N ARG A 137 -2.57 -1.01 6.84
CA ARG A 137 -1.57 -1.95 7.33
C ARG A 137 -0.85 -2.54 6.14
N PHE A 138 0.47 -2.47 6.14
CA PHE A 138 1.27 -3.17 5.14
C PHE A 138 1.16 -4.68 5.38
N TRP A 139 0.83 -5.42 4.32
CA TRP A 139 0.73 -6.87 4.37
C TRP A 139 1.90 -7.56 3.67
N GLY A 140 2.53 -6.90 2.70
CA GLY A 140 3.63 -7.45 1.93
C GLY A 140 3.56 -7.01 0.47
N ARG A 141 4.43 -7.59 -0.34
CA ARG A 141 4.38 -7.42 -1.80
C ARG A 141 3.96 -8.73 -2.46
N VAL A 142 3.05 -8.65 -3.40
CA VAL A 142 2.52 -9.84 -4.09
C VAL A 142 3.53 -10.30 -5.14
N PRO A 143 4.01 -11.56 -5.09
CA PRO A 143 4.78 -12.15 -6.17
C PRO A 143 3.98 -12.15 -7.48
N GLU A 144 4.64 -11.92 -8.62
CA GLU A 144 3.95 -11.95 -9.92
C GLU A 144 3.30 -13.32 -10.20
N SER A 145 3.90 -14.40 -9.73
CA SER A 145 3.37 -15.76 -9.85
C SER A 145 2.06 -16.00 -9.08
N CYS A 146 1.65 -15.08 -8.20
CA CYS A 146 0.35 -15.15 -7.53
C CYS A 146 -0.74 -14.31 -8.21
N LEU A 147 -0.38 -13.49 -9.20
CA LEU A 147 -1.33 -12.66 -9.95
C LEU A 147 -1.90 -13.49 -11.10
N GLU A 148 -3.17 -13.84 -10.99
CA GLU A 148 -3.87 -14.67 -11.97
C GLU A 148 -4.80 -13.82 -12.83
N GLN A 149 -4.93 -14.19 -14.11
CA GLN A 149 -5.99 -13.67 -14.98
C GLN A 149 -7.28 -14.40 -14.66
N VAL A 150 -8.38 -13.66 -14.64
CA VAL A 150 -9.71 -14.18 -14.36
C VAL A 150 -10.54 -13.98 -15.63
N GLU A 151 -10.78 -15.06 -16.37
CA GLU A 151 -11.54 -15.03 -17.63
C GLU A 151 -12.93 -14.48 -17.40
N SER A 152 -13.31 -13.37 -18.04
CA SER A 152 -14.68 -12.85 -17.98
C SER A 152 -15.69 -13.95 -18.33
N PRO A 153 -16.78 -14.11 -17.56
CA PRO A 153 -17.83 -15.08 -17.91
C PRO A 153 -18.48 -14.76 -19.26
#